data_AF-A0A9W8QWR0-F1
#
_entry.id   AF-A0A9W8QWR0-F1
#
_cell.length_a   1.000
_cell.length_b   1.000
_cell.length_c   1.000
_cell.angle_alpha   90.00
_cell.angle_beta   90.00
_cell.angle_gamma   90.00
#
_symmetry.space_group_name_H-M   'P 1'
#
loop_
_entity.id
_entity.type
_entity.pdbx_description
1 polymer ?
#
loop_
_entity_poly.entity_id
_entity_poly.type
_entity_poly.pdbx_seq_one_letter_code
_entity_poly.pdbx_strand_id
1 'polypeptide(L)'
;MTSKFLERHQIPYKKGSNAGLFIWVDLFAPIQAQISTALKKQGDSHSEKTLGDLQSKLYTTLLKHRIFLALGADFGGDVPGWFRIVFAHKKTYLQLGLDRMIEAVEVFRRELETGVGVDTVTTKLESVEV
;
A
#
# COMPACT_ATOMS: atom_id res chain seq x y z
N MET A 1 13.03 -4.09 -15.59
CA MET A 1 11.63 -4.45 -15.93
C MET A 1 10.68 -3.88 -14.88
N THR A 2 10.89 -4.20 -13.60
CA THR A 2 10.12 -3.65 -12.46
C THR A 2 10.24 -2.15 -12.32
N SER A 3 11.46 -1.57 -12.30
CA SER A 3 11.66 -0.11 -12.24
C SER A 3 10.91 0.65 -13.34
N LYS A 4 11.07 0.21 -14.60
CA LYS A 4 10.34 0.77 -15.76
C LYS A 4 8.81 0.62 -15.66
N PHE A 5 8.32 -0.42 -14.96
CA PHE A 5 6.89 -0.56 -14.70
C PHE A 5 6.45 0.48 -13.68
N LEU A 6 7.16 0.60 -12.56
CA LEU A 6 6.88 1.58 -11.51
C LEU A 6 6.91 3.03 -12.04
N GLU A 7 7.90 3.37 -12.87
CA GLU A 7 8.00 4.68 -13.54
C GLU A 7 6.77 4.99 -14.41
N ARG A 8 6.28 4.01 -15.18
CA ARG A 8 5.09 4.17 -16.03
C ARG A 8 3.81 4.39 -15.23
N HIS A 9 3.74 3.82 -14.02
CA HIS A 9 2.62 4.00 -13.10
C HIS A 9 2.84 5.12 -12.09
N GLN A 10 3.89 5.94 -12.26
CA GLN A 10 4.22 7.06 -11.36
C GLN A 10 4.39 6.64 -9.89
N ILE A 11 4.88 5.41 -9.67
CA ILE A 11 5.15 4.87 -8.33
C ILE A 11 6.61 5.16 -7.97
N PRO A 12 6.89 6.07 -7.03
CA PRO A 12 8.24 6.33 -6.56
C PRO A 12 8.84 5.08 -5.90
N TYR A 13 10.15 4.93 -6.03
CA TYR A 13 10.88 3.84 -5.41
C TYR A 13 12.28 4.30 -4.99
N LYS A 14 12.86 3.67 -3.95
CA LYS A 14 14.22 4.00 -3.49
C LYS A 14 15.25 3.58 -4.52
N LYS A 15 15.90 4.57 -5.15
CA LYS A 15 17.03 4.37 -6.08
C LYS A 15 18.30 4.03 -5.29
N GLY A 16 19.23 3.31 -5.90
CA GLY A 16 20.52 2.97 -5.29
C GLY A 16 20.51 1.74 -4.37
N SER A 17 19.36 1.13 -4.12
CA SER A 17 19.25 -0.18 -3.44
C SER A 17 19.45 -1.33 -4.43
N ASN A 18 20.65 -1.41 -5.02
CA ASN A 18 20.97 -2.37 -6.10
C ASN A 18 21.56 -3.70 -5.58
N ALA A 19 21.68 -3.87 -4.26
CA ALA A 19 22.32 -5.03 -3.64
C ALA A 19 21.32 -6.07 -3.08
N GLY A 20 20.04 -6.01 -3.46
CA GLY A 20 19.00 -6.92 -2.98
C GLY A 20 18.08 -7.43 -4.10
N LEU A 21 17.34 -8.50 -3.80
CA LEU A 21 16.31 -9.07 -4.69
C LEU A 21 14.94 -8.39 -4.54
N PHE A 22 14.94 -7.15 -4.07
CA PHE A 22 13.75 -6.38 -3.77
C PHE A 22 13.93 -4.88 -4.01
N ILE A 23 12.82 -4.16 -4.07
CA ILE A 23 12.79 -2.71 -4.18
C ILE A 23 11.74 -2.14 -3.22
N TRP A 24 12.05 -1.00 -2.61
CA TRP A 24 11.12 -0.24 -1.78
C TRP A 24 10.33 0.72 -2.65
N VAL A 25 9.01 0.67 -2.56
CA VAL A 25 8.09 1.50 -3.34
C VAL A 25 7.13 2.25 -2.43
N ASP A 26 6.70 3.43 -2.86
CA ASP A 26 5.67 4.23 -2.20
C ASP A 26 4.34 4.07 -2.98
N LEU A 27 3.41 3.30 -2.41
CA LEU A 27 2.10 3.07 -3.01
C LEU A 27 1.07 4.14 -2.64
N PHE A 28 1.39 5.05 -1.72
CA PHE A 28 0.52 6.18 -1.38
C PHE A 28 0.68 7.34 -2.37
N ALA A 29 1.90 7.55 -2.86
CA ALA A 29 2.22 8.61 -3.83
C ALA A 29 1.21 8.74 -5.01
N PRO A 30 0.85 7.68 -5.75
CA PRO A 30 -0.12 7.81 -6.86
C PRO A 30 -1.55 8.18 -6.42
N ILE A 31 -1.89 7.99 -5.14
CA ILE A 31 -3.23 8.21 -4.58
C ILE A 31 -3.24 9.25 -3.46
N GLN A 32 -2.20 10.08 -3.39
CA GLN A 32 -1.96 11.03 -2.30
C GLN A 32 -3.11 12.05 -2.14
N ALA A 33 -3.73 12.46 -3.24
CA ALA A 33 -4.85 13.40 -3.22
C ALA A 33 -6.09 12.81 -2.53
N GLN A 34 -6.39 11.54 -2.79
CA GLN A 34 -7.49 10.80 -2.17
C GLN A 34 -7.21 10.56 -0.69
N ILE A 35 -5.98 10.16 -0.34
CA ILE A 35 -5.56 10.02 1.06
C ILE A 35 -5.73 11.34 1.81
N SER A 36 -5.23 12.45 1.26
CA SER A 36 -5.34 13.76 1.89
C SER A 36 -6.80 14.19 2.07
N THR A 37 -7.66 13.88 1.12
CA THR A 37 -9.10 14.14 1.21
C THR A 37 -9.78 13.27 2.26
N ALA A 38 -9.43 11.98 2.33
CA ALA A 38 -9.95 11.05 3.33
C ALA A 38 -9.56 11.45 4.75
N LEU A 39 -8.33 11.92 4.95
CA LEU A 39 -7.86 12.43 6.24
C LEU A 39 -8.64 13.69 6.68
N LYS A 40 -8.84 14.66 5.77
CA LYS A 40 -9.62 15.87 6.07
C LYS A 40 -11.06 15.55 6.49
N LYS A 41 -11.68 14.53 5.88
CA LYS A 41 -13.04 14.08 6.24
C LYS A 41 -13.12 13.46 7.65
N GLN A 42 -12.02 12.87 8.14
CA GLN A 42 -11.97 12.23 9.46
C GLN A 42 -11.69 13.21 10.61
N GLY A 43 -11.55 14.51 10.32
CA GLY A 43 -11.18 15.53 11.29
C GLY A 43 -9.66 15.64 11.46
N ASP A 44 -9.18 16.84 11.79
CA ASP A 44 -7.78 17.33 11.74
C ASP A 44 -6.74 16.55 12.60
N SER A 45 -7.05 15.37 13.12
CA SER A 45 -6.01 14.48 13.64
C SER A 45 -5.27 13.81 12.47
N HIS A 46 -4.34 14.56 11.88
CA HIS A 46 -3.19 14.07 11.13
C HIS A 46 -2.25 13.25 12.04
N SER A 47 -2.80 12.27 12.77
CA SER A 47 -2.02 11.36 13.59
C SER A 47 -1.39 10.31 12.70
N GLU A 48 -0.16 9.91 13.00
CA GLU A 48 0.53 8.78 12.35
C GLU A 48 -0.32 7.51 12.39
N LYS A 49 -1.16 7.36 13.43
CA LYS A 49 -2.15 6.28 13.57
C LYS A 49 -3.14 6.24 12.40
N THR A 50 -3.70 7.38 11.98
CA THR A 50 -4.68 7.45 10.89
C THR A 50 -4.07 7.00 9.55
N LEU A 51 -2.82 7.37 9.28
CA LEU A 51 -2.08 6.92 8.10
C LEU A 51 -1.75 5.42 8.18
N GLY A 52 -1.41 4.91 9.37
CA GLY A 52 -1.23 3.48 9.62
C GLY A 52 -2.49 2.65 9.35
N ASP A 53 -3.67 3.17 9.73
CA ASP A 53 -4.96 2.54 9.45
C ASP A 53 -5.25 2.48 7.95
N LEU A 54 -4.95 3.57 7.22
CA LEU A 54 -5.06 3.58 5.75
C LEU A 54 -4.09 2.60 5.09
N GLN A 55 -2.87 2.47 5.61
CA GLN A 55 -1.90 1.49 5.12
C GLN A 55 -2.41 0.06 5.34
N SER A 56 -2.96 -0.22 6.51
CA SER A 56 -3.52 -1.53 6.87
C SER A 56 -4.72 -1.89 5.98
N LYS A 57 -5.56 -0.90 5.65
CA LYS A 57 -6.67 -1.06 4.69
C LYS A 57 -6.16 -1.33 3.27
N LEU A 58 -5.19 -0.55 2.77
CA LEU A 58 -4.56 -0.81 1.47
C LEU A 58 -3.94 -2.22 1.43
N TYR A 59 -3.25 -2.61 2.49
CA TYR A 59 -2.65 -3.94 2.61
C TYR A 59 -3.71 -5.05 2.56
N THR A 60 -4.84 -4.87 3.25
CA THR A 60 -5.98 -5.79 3.17
C THR A 60 -6.52 -5.89 1.74
N THR A 61 -6.63 -4.78 1.02
CA THR A 61 -7.05 -4.77 -0.38
C THR A 61 -6.03 -5.49 -1.27
N LEU A 62 -4.74 -5.28 -1.08
CA LEU A 62 -3.68 -6.04 -1.78
C LEU A 62 -3.84 -7.56 -1.56
N LEU A 63 -4.07 -8.00 -0.32
CA LEU A 63 -4.27 -9.42 0.00
C LEU A 63 -5.51 -10.01 -0.69
N LYS A 64 -6.62 -9.26 -0.80
CA LYS A 64 -7.82 -9.68 -1.57
C LYS A 64 -7.49 -9.90 -3.05
N HIS A 65 -6.58 -9.11 -3.61
CA HIS A 65 -6.05 -9.29 -4.98
C HIS A 65 -4.91 -10.33 -5.05
N ARG A 66 -4.69 -11.11 -3.99
CA ARG A 66 -3.63 -12.12 -3.87
C ARG A 66 -2.22 -11.54 -4.02
N ILE A 67 -2.03 -10.31 -3.56
CA ILE A 67 -0.75 -9.61 -3.53
C ILE A 67 -0.29 -9.48 -2.08
N PHE A 68 0.81 -10.16 -1.77
CA PHE A 68 1.50 -10.04 -0.49
C PHE A 68 2.77 -9.20 -0.69
N LEU A 69 2.85 -8.08 0.02
CA LEU A 69 4.03 -7.21 0.05
C LEU A 69 4.43 -6.98 1.50
N ALA A 70 5.73 -6.91 1.77
CA ALA A 70 6.19 -6.64 3.13
C ALA A 70 6.01 -5.14 3.45
N LEU A 71 5.55 -4.81 4.66
CA LEU A 71 5.35 -3.43 5.09
C LEU A 71 6.70 -2.81 5.49
N GLY A 72 6.86 -1.50 5.29
CA GLY A 72 8.04 -0.77 5.80
C GLY A 72 8.23 -0.93 7.31
N ALA A 73 7.12 -0.92 8.06
CA ALA A 73 7.09 -1.05 9.52
C ALA A 73 7.73 -2.37 10.00
N ASP A 74 7.58 -3.47 9.25
CA ASP A 74 8.16 -4.78 9.59
C ASP A 74 9.69 -4.78 9.60
N PHE A 75 10.33 -3.73 9.05
CA PHE A 75 11.78 -3.58 8.93
C PHE A 75 12.30 -2.30 9.60
N GLY A 76 11.52 -1.73 10.55
CA GLY A 76 11.88 -0.51 11.29
C GLY A 76 11.74 0.77 10.45
N GLY A 77 10.96 0.74 9.38
CA GLY A 77 10.61 1.92 8.59
C GLY A 77 9.27 2.49 9.01
N ASP A 78 9.27 3.69 9.60
CA ASP A 78 8.07 4.30 10.19
C ASP A 78 7.27 5.19 9.21
N VAL A 79 7.52 5.10 7.90
CA VAL A 79 6.82 5.95 6.91
C VAL A 79 5.68 5.16 6.26
N PRO A 80 4.41 5.49 6.54
CA PRO A 80 3.27 4.84 5.92
C PRO A 80 3.27 4.96 4.40
N GLY A 81 2.77 3.93 3.71
CA GLY A 81 2.71 3.87 2.25
C GLY A 81 3.90 3.19 1.60
N TRP A 82 4.94 2.85 2.36
CA TRP A 82 6.13 2.15 1.86
C TRP A 82 6.01 0.62 1.95
N PHE A 83 6.23 -0.04 0.82
CA PHE A 83 6.14 -1.49 0.67
C PHE A 83 7.39 -2.06 -0.02
N ARG A 84 7.70 -3.32 0.27
CA ARG A 84 8.80 -4.05 -0.35
C ARG A 84 8.29 -5.03 -1.41
N ILE A 85 8.67 -4.81 -2.66
CA ILE A 85 8.43 -5.74 -3.76
C ILE A 85 9.65 -6.62 -3.97
N VAL A 86 9.51 -7.93 -3.78
CA VAL A 86 10.52 -8.92 -4.19
C VAL A 86 10.35 -9.21 -5.68
N PHE A 87 11.40 -9.06 -6.48
CA PHE A 87 11.33 -9.24 -7.93
C PHE A 87 12.05 -10.49 -8.44
N ALA A 88 12.62 -11.31 -7.55
CA ALA A 88 13.27 -12.58 -7.88
C ALA A 88 12.29 -13.71 -8.21
N HIS A 89 11.39 -13.44 -9.16
CA HIS A 89 10.39 -14.39 -9.65
C HIS A 89 10.51 -14.55 -11.16
N LYS A 90 9.90 -15.60 -11.72
CA LYS A 90 9.75 -15.74 -13.17
C LYS A 90 9.02 -14.52 -13.73
N LYS A 91 9.47 -14.04 -14.89
CA LYS A 91 8.96 -12.82 -15.55
C LYS A 91 7.44 -12.74 -15.63
N THR A 92 6.78 -13.84 -15.99
CA THR A 92 5.33 -13.92 -16.15
C THR A 92 4.59 -13.76 -14.82
N TYR A 93 5.08 -14.39 -13.75
CA TYR A 93 4.49 -14.23 -12.42
C TYR A 93 4.71 -12.84 -11.86
N LEU A 94 5.90 -12.27 -12.07
CA LEU A 94 6.19 -10.90 -11.66
C LEU A 94 5.27 -9.91 -12.36
N GLN A 95 5.07 -10.05 -13.68
CA GLN A 95 4.19 -9.16 -14.43
C GLN A 95 2.74 -9.25 -13.93
N LEU A 96 2.20 -10.47 -13.78
CA LEU A 96 0.85 -10.68 -13.26
C LEU A 96 0.67 -10.09 -11.86
N GLY A 97 1.68 -10.24 -10.99
CA GLY A 97 1.67 -9.68 -9.65
C GLY A 97 1.65 -8.15 -9.66
N LEU A 98 2.46 -7.53 -10.52
CA LEU A 98 2.50 -6.09 -10.71
C LEU A 98 1.18 -5.53 -11.26
N ASP A 99 0.57 -6.21 -12.23
CA ASP A 99 -0.71 -5.78 -12.81
C ASP A 99 -1.84 -5.81 -11.75
N ARG A 100 -1.91 -6.89 -10.96
CA ARG A 100 -2.86 -7.01 -9.83
C ARG A 100 -2.61 -6.00 -8.72
N MET A 101 -1.35 -5.64 -8.48
CA MET A 101 -1.01 -4.59 -7.50
C MET A 101 -1.59 -3.24 -7.94
N ILE A 102 -1.47 -2.88 -9.22
CA ILE A 102 -2.07 -1.65 -9.75
C ILE A 102 -3.60 -1.69 -9.63
N GLU A 103 -4.22 -2.82 -9.99
CA GLU A 103 -5.67 -3.00 -9.84
C GLU A 103 -6.12 -2.80 -8.39
N ALA A 104 -5.42 -3.39 -7.42
CA ALA A 104 -5.73 -3.25 -6.00
C ALA A 104 -5.61 -1.79 -5.51
N VAL A 105 -4.56 -1.07 -5.94
CA VAL A 105 -4.37 0.35 -5.61
C VAL A 105 -5.51 1.19 -6.20
N GLU A 106 -5.92 0.91 -7.44
CA GLU A 106 -7.04 1.61 -8.08
C GLU A 106 -8.40 1.33 -7.42
N VAL A 107 -8.64 0.08 -6.99
CA VAL A 107 -9.83 -0.27 -6.20
C VAL A 107 -9.84 0.51 -4.89
N PHE A 108 -8.72 0.50 -4.16
CA PHE A 108 -8.60 1.24 -2.91
C PHE A 108 -8.79 2.75 -3.10
N ARG A 109 -8.22 3.33 -4.17
CA ARG A 109 -8.42 4.75 -4.53
C ARG A 109 -9.91 5.10 -4.66
N ARG A 110 -10.68 4.25 -5.33
CA ARG A 110 -12.14 4.45 -5.50
C ARG A 110 -12.91 4.28 -4.19
N GLU A 111 -12.49 3.36 -3.32
CA GLU A 111 -13.06 3.20 -1.98
C GLU A 111 -12.88 4.46 -1.13
N LEU A 112 -11.73 5.14 -1.22
CA LEU A 112 -11.48 6.42 -0.55
C LEU A 112 -12.39 7.55 -1.08
N GLU A 113 -12.69 7.55 -2.38
CA GLU A 113 -13.55 8.56 -3.02
C GLU A 113 -15.02 8.39 -2.63
N THR A 114 -15.50 7.14 -2.60
CA THR A 114 -16.89 6.79 -2.26
C THR A 114 -17.20 6.89 -0.77
N GLY A 115 -16.18 6.88 0.10
CA GLY A 115 -16.36 6.99 1.55
C GLY A 115 -16.91 5.72 2.22
N VAL A 116 -17.04 4.62 1.49
CA VAL A 116 -17.76 3.40 1.95
C VAL A 116 -16.91 2.50 2.86
N GLY A 117 -15.61 2.73 3.02
CA GLY A 117 -14.70 1.74 3.64
C GLY A 117 -14.05 2.12 4.97
N VAL A 118 -14.34 3.30 5.54
CA VAL A 118 -13.53 3.79 6.67
C VAL A 118 -13.92 3.15 8.01
N ASP A 119 -15.17 2.74 8.20
CA ASP A 119 -15.70 2.52 9.56
C ASP A 119 -15.78 1.05 10.03
N THR A 120 -15.42 0.06 9.22
CA THR A 120 -15.79 -1.34 9.56
C THR A 120 -14.66 -2.22 10.12
N VAL A 121 -13.41 -1.75 10.20
CA VAL A 121 -12.28 -2.64 10.59
C VAL A 121 -11.86 -2.51 12.06
N THR A 122 -12.15 -1.39 12.72
CA THR A 122 -11.67 -1.15 14.11
C THR A 122 -12.36 -2.04 15.15
N THR A 123 -13.51 -2.66 14.85
CA THR A 123 -14.31 -3.39 15.85
C THR A 123 -13.97 -4.89 15.98
N LYS A 124 -12.97 -5.44 15.27
CA LYS A 124 -12.75 -6.91 15.24
C LYS A 124 -11.43 -7.44 15.80
N LEU A 125 -10.57 -6.59 16.37
CA LEU A 125 -9.29 -7.04 16.94
C LEU A 125 -9.24 -7.07 18.47
N GLU A 126 -10.27 -6.60 19.19
CA GLU A 126 -10.32 -6.64 20.66
C GLU A 126 -11.04 -7.89 21.23
N SER A 127 -11.30 -8.93 20.43
CA SER A 127 -12.07 -10.11 20.89
C SER A 127 -11.30 -11.43 20.91
N VAL A 128 -9.96 -11.38 20.94
CA VAL A 128 -9.15 -12.58 21.20
C VAL A 128 -8.19 -12.28 22.34
N GLU A 129 -8.73 -12.19 23.55
CA GLU A 129 -7.96 -12.50 24.76
C GLU A 129 -7.96 -14.02 24.93
N VAL A 130 -6.75 -14.57 25.08
CA VAL A 130 -6.47 -15.95 25.50
C VAL A 130 -6.52 -16.03 27.02
#